data_AF-A0A926A745-F1
#
_entry.id   AF-A0A926A745-F1
#
_cell.length_a   1.000
_cell.length_b   1.000
_cell.length_c   1.000
_cell.angle_alpha   90.00
_cell.angle_beta   90.00
_cell.angle_gamma   90.00
#
_symmetry.space_group_name_H-M   'P 1'
#
loop_
_entity.id
_entity.type
_entity.pdbx_description
1 polymer ?
#
loop_
_entity_poly.entity_id
_entity_poly.type
_entity_poly.pdbx_seq_one_letter_code
_entity_poly.pdbx_strand_id
1 'polypeptide(L)' 'MEKEVLDLPPRSRIRFAEKIIESVEDFVSPEIQAAWSEEIGRRVKDIESDKVRGIPAAQVMAKARRALNEARKISSTRRK' A
#
# COMPACT_ATOMS: atom_id res chain seq x y z
N MET A 1 8.15 26.60 -16.92
CA MET A 1 8.09 25.25 -16.31
C MET A 1 6.77 24.97 -15.57
N GLU A 2 6.44 25.62 -14.45
CA GLU A 2 5.17 25.31 -13.72
C GLU A 2 3.93 25.54 -14.59
N LYS A 3 3.90 26.65 -15.33
CA LYS A 3 2.85 26.96 -16.30
C LYS A 3 2.70 25.87 -17.37
N GLU A 4 3.82 25.40 -17.94
CA GLU A 4 3.83 24.35 -18.97
C GLU A 4 3.28 23.02 -18.44
N VAL A 5 3.55 22.69 -17.17
CA VAL A 5 3.01 21.50 -16.52
C VAL A 5 1.51 21.64 -16.30
N LEU A 6 1.04 22.82 -15.88
CA LEU A 6 -0.39 23.07 -15.71
C LEU A 6 -1.16 23.08 -17.03
N ASP A 7 -0.51 23.39 -18.15
CA ASP A 7 -1.08 23.33 -19.51
C ASP A 7 -1.22 21.89 -20.06
N LEU A 8 -0.64 20.88 -19.40
CA LEU A 8 -0.77 19.49 -19.83
C LEU A 8 -2.20 18.95 -19.62
N PRO A 9 -2.63 17.97 -20.44
CA PRO A 9 -3.87 17.22 -20.19
C PRO A 9 -3.91 16.60 -18.79
N PRO A 10 -5.08 16.44 -18.16
CA PRO A 10 -5.20 15.98 -16.77
C PRO A 10 -4.42 14.69 -16.46
N ARG A 11 -4.48 13.69 -17.35
CA ARG A 11 -3.72 12.43 -17.19
C ARG A 11 -2.21 12.63 -17.22
N SER A 12 -1.72 13.51 -18.07
CA SER A 12 -0.30 13.82 -18.17
C SER A 12 0.19 14.58 -16.92
N ARG A 13 -0.65 15.45 -16.34
CA ARG A 13 -0.36 16.11 -15.06
C ARG A 13 -0.25 15.13 -13.91
N ILE A 14 -1.16 14.16 -13.83
CA ILE A 14 -1.12 13.10 -12.81
C ILE A 14 0.20 12.32 -12.92
N ARG A 15 0.54 11.82 -14.11
CA ARG A 15 1.81 11.10 -14.32
C ARG A 15 3.04 11.94 -13.98
N PHE A 16 2.99 13.24 -14.26
CA PHE A 16 4.09 14.14 -13.95
C PHE A 16 4.21 14.37 -12.43
N ALA A 17 3.09 14.56 -11.74
CA ALA A 17 3.05 14.66 -10.28
C ALA A 17 3.57 13.39 -9.60
N GLU A 18 3.16 12.21 -10.08
CA GLU A 18 3.68 10.91 -9.60
C GLU A 18 5.20 10.85 -9.70
N LYS A 19 5.78 11.18 -10.86
CA LYS A 19 7.23 11.20 -11.06
C LYS A 19 7.97 12.22 -10.20
N ILE A 20 7.39 13.41 -9.99
CA ILE A 20 7.99 14.40 -9.09
C ILE A 20 8.01 13.87 -7.67
N ILE A 21 6.89 13.31 -7.19
CA ILE A 21 6.79 12.73 -5.86
C ILE A 21 7.82 11.62 -5.71
N GLU A 22 7.89 10.66 -6.64
CA GLU A 22 8.90 9.60 -6.65
C GLU A 22 10.34 10.16 -6.62
N SER A 23 10.60 11.28 -7.30
CA SER A 23 11.95 11.87 -7.35
C SER A 23 12.40 12.55 -6.05
N VAL A 24 11.45 12.93 -5.18
CA VAL A 24 11.73 13.61 -3.90
C VAL A 24 11.48 12.72 -2.69
N GLU A 25 10.85 11.56 -2.87
CA GLU A 25 10.66 10.55 -1.83
C GLU A 25 11.99 9.86 -1.48
N ASP A 26 12.83 10.55 -0.72
CA ASP A 26 14.05 10.02 -0.07
C ASP A 26 13.79 9.64 1.40
N PHE A 27 12.53 9.31 1.72
CA PHE A 27 12.09 9.03 3.10
C PHE A 27 12.47 7.63 3.59
N VAL A 28 12.98 6.79 2.70
CA VAL A 28 13.29 5.38 2.96
C VAL A 28 14.76 5.17 2.67
N SER A 29 15.51 4.74 3.68
CA SER A 29 16.93 4.47 3.49
C SER A 29 17.10 3.42 2.36
N PRO A 30 18.17 3.51 1.54
CA PRO A 30 18.40 2.56 0.45
C PRO A 30 18.36 1.10 0.91
N GLU A 31 18.79 0.83 2.15
CA GLU A 31 18.76 -0.50 2.77
C GLU A 31 17.34 -0.98 3.02
N ILE A 32 16.45 -0.10 3.51
CA ILE A 32 15.03 -0.43 3.71
C ILE A 32 14.37 -0.70 2.36
N GLN A 33 14.65 0.12 1.33
CA GLN A 33 14.13 -0.10 -0.02
C GLN A 33 14.60 -1.44 -0.61
N ALA A 34 15.87 -1.78 -0.44
CA ALA A 34 16.42 -3.06 -0.88
C ALA A 34 15.76 -4.25 -0.17
N ALA A 35 15.61 -4.18 1.16
CA ALA A 35 14.95 -5.22 1.95
C ALA A 35 13.47 -5.41 1.54
N TRP A 36 12.75 -4.33 1.27
CA TRP A 36 11.37 -4.43 0.75
C TRP A 36 11.31 -5.05 -0.64
N SER A 37 12.23 -4.68 -1.54
CA SER A 37 12.28 -5.22 -2.90
C SER A 37 12.54 -6.74 -2.89
N GLU A 38 13.47 -7.19 -2.03
CA GLU A 38 13.75 -8.61 -1.82
C GLU A 38 12.51 -9.35 -1.28
N GLU A 39 11.86 -8.82 -0.24
CA GLU A 39 10.69 -9.45 0.37
C GLU A 39 9.50 -9.53 -0.59
N ILE A 40 9.23 -8.47 -1.37
CA ILE A 40 8.17 -8.48 -2.39
C ILE A 40 8.46 -9.54 -3.45
N GLY A 41 9.69 -9.56 -3.99
CA GLY A 41 10.10 -10.55 -4.99
C GLY A 41 9.95 -11.98 -4.48
N ARG A 42 10.38 -12.24 -3.22
CA ARG A 42 10.20 -13.54 -2.57
C ARG A 42 8.74 -13.93 -2.44
N ARG A 43 7.87 -13.02 -1.99
CA ARG A 43 6.42 -13.29 -1.82
C ARG A 43 5.71 -13.56 -3.14
N VAL A 44 6.02 -12.79 -4.18
CA VAL A 44 5.47 -13.02 -5.52
C VAL A 44 5.84 -14.41 -6.00
N LYS A 45 7.13 -14.78 -5.92
CA LYS A 45 7.59 -16.12 -6.31
C LYS A 45 6.91 -17.23 -5.50
N ASP A 46 6.80 -17.06 -4.18
CA ASP A 46 6.14 -18.05 -3.32
C ASP A 46 4.65 -18.24 -3.72
N ILE A 47 3.96 -17.18 -4.15
CA ILE A 47 2.57 -17.25 -4.64
C ILE A 47 2.49 -17.90 -6.02
N GLU A 48 3.31 -17.45 -6.98
CA GLU A 48 3.30 -17.94 -8.36
C GLU A 48 3.72 -19.42 -8.45
N SER A 49 4.54 -19.89 -7.51
CA SER A 49 4.97 -21.30 -7.43
C SER A 49 4.03 -22.19 -6.61
N ASP A 50 2.85 -21.69 -6.19
CA ASP A 50 1.90 -22.38 -5.32
C ASP A 50 2.48 -22.87 -3.98
N LYS A 51 3.67 -22.38 -3.59
CA LYS A 51 4.31 -22.71 -2.32
C LYS A 51 3.52 -22.14 -1.14
N VAL A 52 2.80 -21.04 -1.35
CA VAL A 52 1.84 -20.49 -0.39
C VAL A 52 0.45 -20.36 -1.01
N ARG A 53 -0.59 -20.68 -0.24
CA ARG A 53 -1.98 -20.50 -0.68
C ARG A 53 -2.53 -19.17 -0.20
N GLY A 54 -3.06 -18.38 -1.14
CA GLY A 54 -3.77 -17.15 -0.82
C GLY A 54 -5.07 -17.39 -0.06
N ILE A 55 -5.56 -16.36 0.62
CA ILE A 55 -6.88 -16.34 1.26
C ILE A 55 -7.80 -15.48 0.39
N PRO A 56 -9.03 -15.92 0.06
CA PRO A 56 -9.97 -15.10 -0.68
C PRO A 56 -10.17 -13.72 -0.03
N ALA A 57 -10.08 -12.66 -0.83
CA ALA A 57 -10.14 -11.28 -0.33
C ALA A 57 -11.41 -11.00 0.48
N ALA A 58 -12.57 -11.54 0.05
CA ALA A 58 -13.83 -11.40 0.77
C ALA A 58 -13.75 -11.95 2.21
N GLN A 59 -13.05 -13.07 2.41
CA GLN A 59 -12.86 -13.68 3.73
C GLN A 59 -11.95 -12.82 4.62
N VAL A 60 -10.83 -12.33 4.08
CA VAL A 60 -9.91 -11.44 4.81
C VAL A 60 -10.63 -10.17 5.24
N MET A 61 -11.35 -9.53 4.32
CA MET A 61 -12.08 -8.29 4.58
C MET A 61 -13.21 -8.47 5.61
N ALA A 62 -13.93 -9.60 5.55
CA ALA A 62 -14.94 -9.93 6.55
C ALA A 62 -14.31 -10.11 7.95
N LYS A 63 -13.16 -10.79 8.05
CA LYS A 63 -12.43 -10.97 9.30
C LYS A 63 -11.92 -9.64 9.87
N ALA A 64 -11.35 -8.79 9.03
CA ALA A 64 -10.86 -7.47 9.43
C ALA A 64 -11.99 -6.59 9.98
N ARG A 65 -13.14 -6.53 9.30
CA ARG A 65 -14.32 -5.79 9.79
C ARG A 65 -14.82 -6.31 11.14
N ARG A 66 -14.90 -7.64 11.32
CA ARG A 66 -15.27 -8.23 12.61
C ARG A 66 -14.32 -7.83 13.72
N ALA A 67 -13.00 -7.96 13.49
CA ALA A 67 -11.99 -7.59 14.47
C ALA A 67 -12.09 -6.10 14.87
N LEU A 68 -12.28 -5.22 13.89
CA LEU A 68 -12.47 -3.79 14.14
C LEU A 68 -13.72 -3.49 14.99
N ASN A 69 -14.84 -4.17 14.72
CA ASN A 69 -16.07 -4.01 15.49
C ASN A 69 -15.90 -4.49 16.93
N GLU A 70 -15.23 -5.63 17.16
CA GLU A 70 -14.98 -6.12 18.51
C GLU A 70 -14.03 -5.20 19.30
N ALA A 71 -12.96 -4.70 18.67
CA ALA A 71 -12.08 -3.72 19.30
C ALA A 71 -12.84 -2.44 19.73
N ARG A 72 -13.77 -1.97 18.89
CA ARG A 72 -14.63 -0.81 19.19
C ARG A 72 -15.58 -1.09 20.35
N LYS A 73 -16.22 -2.27 20.38
CA LYS A 73 -17.09 -2.68 21.50
C LYS A 73 -16.32 -2.70 22.82
N ILE A 74 -15.15 -3.31 22.86
CA ILE A 74 -14.29 -3.37 24.05
C ILE A 74 -13.95 -1.96 24.55
N SER A 75 -13.59 -1.05 23.63
CA SER A 75 -13.32 0.35 23.97
C SER A 75 -14.54 1.07 24.55
N SER A 76 -15.74 0.82 24.02
CA SER A 76 -16.98 1.39 24.55
C SER A 76 -17.37 0.85 25.93
N THR A 77 -17.14 -0.44 26.18
CA THR A 77 -17.44 -1.07 27.48
C THR A 77 -16.49 -0.55 28.57
N ARG A 78 -15.22 -0.31 28.25
CA ARG A 78 -14.22 0.22 29.20
C ARG A 78 -14.44 1.70 29.57
N ARG A 79 -15.26 2.43 28.83
CA ARG A 79 -15.61 3.84 29.12
C ARG A 79 -16.85 4.00 30.01
N LYS A 80 -17.62 2.93 30.24
CA LYS A 80 -18.75 2.91 31.18
C LYS A 80 -18.28 2.40 32.54
#